data_AF-A0A7W6F7X3-F1
#
_entry.id   AF-A0A7W6F7X3-F1
#
_cell.length_a   1.000
_cell.length_b   1.000
_cell.length_c   1.000
_cell.angle_alpha   90.00
_cell.angle_beta   90.00
_cell.angle_gamma   90.00
#
_symmetry.space_group_name_H-M   'P 1'
#
loop_
_entity.id
_entity.type
_entity.pdbx_description
1 polymer ?
#
loop_
_entity_poly.entity_id
_entity_poly.type
_entity_poly.pdbx_seq_one_letter_code
_entity_poly.pdbx_strand_id
1 'polypeptide(L)'
;MTGPHVTIEPSILYLGTPVVLISTQNEDGTANLAPMSSAWWLGWRCMLGLQTASQTPQNMIRTGQCVLNLASPKQVDAVNKLTRLTGTASVPELKQRLGYVYEPAKFEAAGLTPVPSQTVAAPRVLECPIQLEAVVAARHDMMADDPQVAGLISAFEVRITRVHVHPSLLMDGHENRIDPLKWQPLIMNFQKLYGVSEIEVAPSSLAQIDERIYRMPDVDRARGEALEPSP
;
A
#
# COMPACT_ATOMS: atom_id res chain seq x y z
N MET A 1 -33.56 22.07 13.74
CA MET A 1 -32.86 22.61 12.55
C MET A 1 -32.49 21.43 11.68
N THR A 2 -33.04 21.35 10.46
CA THR A 2 -32.55 20.39 9.46
C THR A 2 -31.31 21.00 8.82
N GLY A 3 -30.16 20.35 8.95
CA GLY A 3 -28.94 20.77 8.26
C GLY A 3 -29.10 20.69 6.74
N PRO A 4 -28.18 21.26 5.94
CA PRO A 4 -28.24 21.23 4.48
C PRO A 4 -27.97 19.84 3.87
N HIS A 5 -27.74 18.82 4.71
CA HIS A 5 -27.34 17.49 4.30
C HIS A 5 -28.56 16.65 3.91
N VAL A 6 -28.40 15.82 2.89
CA VAL A 6 -29.38 14.80 2.49
C VAL A 6 -28.87 13.40 2.86
N THR A 7 -29.79 12.51 3.22
CA THR A 7 -29.47 11.10 3.48
C THR A 7 -29.46 10.32 2.18
N ILE A 8 -28.38 9.58 1.93
CA ILE A 8 -28.21 8.68 0.77
C ILE A 8 -27.52 7.38 1.23
N GLU A 9 -27.61 6.33 0.41
CA GLU A 9 -27.06 4.99 0.69
C GLU A 9 -26.09 4.55 -0.44
N PRO A 10 -24.85 5.08 -0.47
CA PRO A 10 -23.90 4.73 -1.52
C PRO A 10 -23.43 3.28 -1.38
N SER A 11 -23.24 2.58 -2.51
CA SER A 11 -22.78 1.18 -2.50
C SER A 11 -21.30 1.00 -2.10
N ILE A 12 -20.52 2.09 -2.09
CA ILE A 12 -19.11 2.11 -1.69
C ILE A 12 -18.80 3.38 -0.90
N LEU A 13 -17.81 3.31 -0.02
CA LEU A 13 -17.33 4.44 0.80
C LEU A 13 -15.88 4.78 0.47
N TYR A 14 -15.55 4.91 -0.81
CA TYR A 14 -14.19 5.22 -1.27
C TYR A 14 -13.94 6.72 -1.18
N LEU A 15 -13.87 7.25 0.04
CA LEU A 15 -13.83 8.67 0.36
C LEU A 15 -12.47 9.35 0.14
N GLY A 16 -11.59 8.74 -0.65
CA GLY A 16 -10.23 9.26 -0.89
C GLY A 16 -9.19 8.57 -0.03
N THR A 17 -8.40 7.67 -0.64
CA THR A 17 -7.28 6.99 0.01
C THR A 17 -6.09 6.87 -0.96
N PRO A 18 -4.85 6.80 -0.47
CA PRO A 18 -3.71 6.60 -1.34
C PRO A 18 -3.74 5.21 -1.99
N VAL A 19 -3.32 5.16 -3.25
CA VAL A 19 -3.10 3.91 -3.99
C VAL A 19 -1.71 3.38 -3.65
N VAL A 20 -1.66 2.15 -3.15
CA VAL A 20 -0.43 1.45 -2.81
C VAL A 20 -0.34 0.18 -3.65
N LEU A 21 0.81 -0.03 -4.30
CA LEU A 21 1.15 -1.30 -4.93
C LEU A 21 1.87 -2.17 -3.89
N ILE A 22 1.22 -3.22 -3.42
CA ILE A 22 1.81 -4.17 -2.48
C ILE A 22 2.49 -5.26 -3.26
N SER A 23 3.81 -5.39 -3.10
CA SER A 23 4.56 -6.55 -3.57
C SER A 23 4.80 -7.55 -2.45
N THR A 24 4.71 -8.83 -2.81
CA THR A 24 4.95 -9.98 -1.94
C THR A 24 5.69 -11.08 -2.71
N GLN A 25 6.13 -12.12 -2.02
CA GLN A 25 6.78 -13.28 -2.65
C GLN A 25 5.84 -14.49 -2.64
N ASN A 26 5.74 -15.21 -3.75
CA ASN A 26 4.99 -16.46 -3.89
C ASN A 26 5.75 -17.66 -3.31
N GLU A 27 5.14 -18.85 -3.28
CA GLU A 27 5.78 -20.08 -2.76
C GLU A 27 7.03 -20.47 -3.53
N ASP A 28 7.05 -20.24 -4.84
CA ASP A 28 8.16 -20.55 -5.75
C ASP A 28 9.27 -19.48 -5.77
N GLY A 29 9.17 -18.46 -4.90
CA GLY A 29 10.11 -17.34 -4.83
C GLY A 29 9.85 -16.22 -5.84
N THR A 30 8.91 -16.38 -6.77
CA THR A 30 8.54 -15.33 -7.73
C THR A 30 7.80 -14.18 -7.04
N ALA A 31 7.78 -13.01 -7.69
CA ALA A 31 7.14 -11.82 -7.15
C ALA A 31 5.66 -11.75 -7.52
N ASN A 32 4.82 -11.37 -6.56
CA ASN A 32 3.43 -10.98 -6.77
C ASN A 32 3.28 -9.48 -6.52
N LEU A 33 2.39 -8.83 -7.27
CA LEU A 33 2.07 -7.40 -7.15
C LEU A 33 0.56 -7.19 -7.17
N ALA A 34 0.04 -6.31 -6.33
CA ALA A 34 -1.38 -5.94 -6.36
C ALA A 34 -1.62 -4.48 -5.94
N PRO A 35 -2.50 -3.73 -6.63
CA PRO A 35 -2.94 -2.42 -6.18
C PRO A 35 -3.93 -2.56 -5.02
N MET A 36 -3.88 -1.62 -4.09
CA MET A 36 -4.83 -1.50 -2.99
C MET A 36 -5.09 -0.04 -2.65
N SER A 37 -6.23 0.23 -2.02
CA SER A 37 -6.68 1.59 -1.67
C SER A 37 -7.31 1.64 -0.26
N SER A 38 -6.83 0.80 0.64
CA SER A 38 -7.35 0.60 2.01
C SER A 38 -6.17 0.60 3.00
N ALA A 39 -5.30 1.60 2.85
CA ALA A 39 -4.12 1.82 3.68
C ALA A 39 -4.24 3.10 4.51
N TRP A 40 -3.80 3.04 5.76
CA TRP A 40 -3.64 4.19 6.64
C TRP A 40 -2.46 3.97 7.58
N TRP A 41 -1.89 5.05 8.13
CA TRP A 41 -0.64 5.02 8.88
C TRP A 41 -0.82 5.53 10.31
N LEU A 42 -0.09 4.92 11.24
CA LEU A 42 0.14 5.43 12.60
C LEU A 42 1.62 5.24 12.94
N GLY A 43 2.36 6.34 13.07
CA GLY A 43 3.80 6.30 13.27
C GLY A 43 4.50 5.55 12.13
N TRP A 44 5.35 4.57 12.46
CA TRP A 44 6.06 3.70 11.50
C TRP A 44 5.35 2.37 11.24
N ARG A 45 4.02 2.40 11.31
CA ARG A 45 3.17 1.25 11.01
C ARG A 45 2.06 1.64 10.05
N CYS A 46 1.60 0.66 9.28
CA CYS A 46 0.51 0.80 8.34
C CYS A 46 -0.51 -0.32 8.56
N MET A 47 -1.79 0.04 8.44
CA MET A 47 -2.89 -0.91 8.47
C MET A 47 -3.43 -1.12 7.07
N LEU A 48 -3.57 -2.38 6.67
CA LEU A 48 -3.96 -2.78 5.32
C LEU A 48 -5.23 -3.65 5.38
N GLY A 49 -6.35 -3.15 4.87
CA GLY A 49 -7.57 -3.95 4.73
C GLY A 49 -7.56 -4.74 3.42
N LEU A 50 -7.52 -6.07 3.48
CA LEU A 50 -7.37 -6.92 2.29
C LEU A 50 -8.35 -8.10 2.31
N GLN A 51 -8.83 -8.50 1.13
CA GLN A 51 -9.61 -9.74 1.00
C GLN A 51 -8.74 -10.95 1.31
N THR A 52 -9.04 -11.65 2.41
CA THR A 52 -8.18 -12.69 3.03
C THR A 52 -7.73 -13.77 2.04
N ALA A 53 -8.61 -14.19 1.14
CA ALA A 53 -8.34 -15.28 0.20
C ALA A 53 -7.47 -14.88 -1.02
N SER A 54 -7.10 -13.61 -1.16
CA SER A 54 -6.27 -13.14 -2.28
C SER A 54 -4.79 -13.51 -2.10
N GLN A 55 -4.05 -13.62 -3.21
CA GLN A 55 -2.62 -14.00 -3.20
C GLN A 55 -1.76 -13.11 -2.27
N THR A 56 -1.98 -11.79 -2.28
CA THR A 56 -1.19 -10.86 -1.46
C THR A 56 -1.31 -11.17 0.05
N PRO A 57 -2.51 -11.24 0.67
CA PRO A 57 -2.68 -11.74 2.03
C PRO A 57 -2.12 -13.14 2.30
N GLN A 58 -2.32 -14.10 1.38
CA GLN A 58 -1.80 -15.46 1.57
C GLN A 58 -0.26 -15.45 1.65
N ASN A 59 0.39 -14.70 0.77
CA ASN A 59 1.84 -14.50 0.84
C ASN A 59 2.24 -13.81 2.15
N MET A 60 1.54 -12.75 2.58
CA MET A 60 1.84 -12.05 3.84
C MET A 60 1.66 -12.95 5.07
N ILE A 61 0.65 -13.82 5.10
CA ILE A 61 0.44 -14.79 6.19
C ILE A 61 1.61 -15.79 6.24
N ARG A 62 2.08 -16.26 5.07
CA ARG A 62 3.13 -17.26 4.97
C ARG A 62 4.53 -16.69 5.25
N THR A 63 4.85 -15.52 4.69
CA THR A 63 6.21 -14.94 4.75
C THR A 63 6.37 -13.93 5.89
N GLY A 64 5.26 -13.35 6.37
CA GLY A 64 5.31 -12.23 7.29
C GLY A 64 5.91 -10.96 6.68
N GLN A 65 5.99 -10.84 5.34
CA GLN A 65 6.73 -9.78 4.65
C GLN A 65 5.96 -9.19 3.47
N CYS A 66 6.12 -7.88 3.26
CA CYS A 66 5.67 -7.18 2.06
C CYS A 66 6.50 -5.90 1.81
N VAL A 67 6.30 -5.30 0.63
CA VAL A 67 6.72 -3.91 0.38
C VAL A 67 5.51 -3.10 -0.06
N LEU A 68 5.35 -1.91 0.52
CA LEU A 68 4.35 -0.92 0.14
C LEU A 68 4.98 0.09 -0.81
N ASN A 69 4.62 0.05 -2.09
CA ASN A 69 5.14 0.97 -3.10
C ASN A 69 4.06 2.01 -3.39
N LEU A 70 4.28 3.25 -2.97
CA LEU A 70 3.28 4.31 -3.05
C LEU A 70 3.25 4.85 -4.48
N ALA A 71 2.10 4.76 -5.14
CA ALA A 71 1.94 5.21 -6.51
C ALA A 71 1.79 6.74 -6.56
N SER A 72 2.35 7.34 -7.61
CA SER A 72 2.06 8.72 -8.01
C SER A 72 1.15 8.73 -9.24
N PRO A 73 0.62 9.88 -9.69
CA PRO A 73 -0.09 9.99 -10.96
C PRO A 73 0.65 9.39 -12.17
N LYS A 74 1.99 9.29 -12.12
CA LYS A 74 2.80 8.66 -13.18
C LYS A 74 2.59 7.13 -13.30
N GLN A 75 2.02 6.48 -12.29
CA GLN A 75 1.78 5.03 -12.25
C GLN A 75 0.32 4.64 -12.58
N VAL A 76 -0.52 5.56 -13.03
CA VAL A 76 -1.94 5.28 -13.36
C VAL A 76 -2.10 4.10 -14.33
N ASP A 77 -1.32 4.07 -15.41
CA ASP A 77 -1.41 3.00 -16.40
C ASP A 77 -1.04 1.64 -15.81
N ALA A 78 0.01 1.59 -14.99
CA ALA A 78 0.44 0.37 -14.31
C ALA A 78 -0.63 -0.12 -13.31
N VAL A 79 -1.21 0.80 -12.53
CA VAL A 79 -2.32 0.49 -11.61
C VAL A 79 -3.51 -0.08 -12.36
N ASN A 80 -3.90 0.52 -13.48
CA ASN A 80 -5.02 0.04 -14.30
C ASN A 80 -4.75 -1.33 -14.93
N LYS A 81 -3.53 -1.57 -15.43
CA LYS A 81 -3.12 -2.89 -15.97
C LYS A 81 -3.20 -4.01 -14.93
N LEU A 82 -2.95 -3.69 -13.66
CA LEU A 82 -3.08 -4.67 -12.57
C LEU A 82 -4.53 -4.93 -12.15
N THR A 83 -5.49 -4.09 -12.56
CA THR A 83 -6.89 -4.32 -12.22
C THR A 83 -7.37 -5.60 -12.89
N ARG A 84 -8.21 -6.35 -12.17
CA ARG A 84 -8.75 -7.64 -12.64
C ARG A 84 -7.69 -8.71 -12.93
N LEU A 85 -6.45 -8.55 -12.48
CA LEU A 85 -5.48 -9.64 -12.48
C LEU A 85 -5.51 -10.37 -11.13
N THR A 86 -5.30 -11.69 -11.15
CA THR A 86 -5.13 -12.49 -9.94
C THR A 86 -3.90 -13.38 -10.03
N GLY A 87 -3.15 -13.47 -8.93
CA GLY A 87 -2.02 -14.39 -8.80
C GLY A 87 -2.44 -15.83 -8.44
N THR A 88 -3.74 -16.06 -8.23
CA THR A 88 -4.28 -17.38 -7.91
C THR A 88 -4.73 -18.08 -9.19
N ALA A 89 -4.10 -19.23 -9.51
CA ALA A 89 -4.35 -19.98 -10.74
C ALA A 89 -5.80 -20.45 -10.91
N SER A 90 -6.41 -20.94 -9.82
CA SER A 90 -7.82 -21.32 -9.81
C SER A 90 -8.69 -20.09 -9.56
N VAL A 91 -9.07 -19.39 -10.64
CA VAL A 91 -9.93 -18.19 -10.56
C VAL A 91 -11.39 -18.60 -10.28
N PRO A 92 -12.01 -18.17 -9.16
CA PRO A 92 -13.42 -18.47 -8.88
C PRO A 92 -14.37 -17.94 -9.96
N GLU A 93 -15.47 -18.63 -10.26
CA GLU A 93 -16.44 -18.26 -11.30
C GLU A 93 -16.96 -16.82 -11.16
N LEU A 94 -17.21 -16.36 -9.94
CA LEU A 94 -17.62 -14.98 -9.70
C LEU A 94 -16.54 -13.99 -10.18
N LYS A 95 -15.26 -14.25 -9.90
CA LYS A 95 -14.15 -13.41 -10.37
C LYS A 95 -14.03 -13.48 -11.89
N GLN A 96 -14.21 -14.65 -12.52
CA GLN A 96 -14.21 -14.78 -13.97
C GLN A 96 -15.33 -13.94 -14.62
N ARG A 97 -16.56 -14.00 -14.08
CA ARG A 97 -17.68 -13.16 -14.54
C ARG A 97 -17.43 -11.67 -14.39
N LEU A 98 -16.66 -11.27 -13.38
CA LEU A 98 -16.20 -9.89 -13.19
C LEU A 98 -14.99 -9.53 -14.07
N GLY A 99 -14.56 -10.43 -14.94
CA GLY A 99 -13.47 -10.22 -15.90
C GLY A 99 -12.07 -10.42 -15.33
N TYR A 100 -11.93 -11.12 -14.19
CA TYR A 100 -10.62 -11.41 -13.64
C TYR A 100 -9.91 -12.54 -14.39
N VAL A 101 -8.63 -12.34 -14.67
CA VAL A 101 -7.77 -13.31 -15.37
C VAL A 101 -6.57 -13.66 -14.50
N TYR A 102 -6.14 -14.91 -14.55
CA TYR A 102 -4.91 -15.34 -13.91
C TYR A 102 -3.70 -14.75 -14.63
N GLU A 103 -2.82 -14.10 -13.87
CA GLU A 103 -1.55 -13.56 -14.36
C GLU A 103 -0.53 -13.66 -13.22
N PRO A 104 0.46 -14.56 -13.30
CA PRO A 104 1.51 -14.67 -12.30
C PRO A 104 2.60 -13.59 -12.45
N ALA A 105 2.90 -13.12 -13.67
CA ALA A 105 3.98 -12.19 -13.97
C ALA A 105 3.51 -10.72 -13.88
N LYS A 106 2.94 -10.33 -12.72
CA LYS A 106 2.26 -9.03 -12.57
C LYS A 106 3.15 -7.80 -12.66
N PHE A 107 4.45 -7.90 -12.39
CA PHE A 107 5.39 -6.82 -12.66
C PHE A 107 5.51 -6.55 -14.17
N GLU A 108 5.70 -7.60 -14.96
CA GLU A 108 5.78 -7.52 -16.42
C GLU A 108 4.48 -7.00 -17.04
N ALA A 109 3.33 -7.58 -16.64
CA ALA A 109 2.02 -7.16 -17.12
C ALA A 109 1.74 -5.67 -16.86
N ALA A 110 2.25 -5.13 -15.74
CA ALA A 110 2.12 -3.71 -15.41
C ALA A 110 3.18 -2.81 -16.09
N GLY A 111 4.24 -3.40 -16.66
CA GLY A 111 5.41 -2.66 -17.16
C GLY A 111 6.23 -2.03 -16.04
N LEU A 112 6.37 -2.71 -14.91
CA LEU A 112 7.07 -2.24 -13.72
C LEU A 112 8.34 -3.06 -13.46
N THR A 113 9.38 -2.41 -12.96
CA THR A 113 10.69 -3.04 -12.74
C THR A 113 10.84 -3.47 -11.28
N PRO A 114 10.99 -4.78 -10.99
CA PRO A 114 11.29 -5.25 -9.65
C PRO A 114 12.74 -4.91 -9.28
N VAL A 115 12.96 -4.35 -8.10
CA VAL A 115 14.29 -4.13 -7.55
C VAL A 115 14.44 -4.78 -6.17
N PRO A 116 15.60 -5.35 -5.83
CA PRO A 116 15.80 -5.98 -4.53
C PRO A 116 15.54 -5.03 -3.35
N SER A 117 14.95 -5.59 -2.31
CA SER A 117 14.77 -4.97 -0.99
C SER A 117 15.99 -5.24 -0.10
N GLN A 118 16.12 -4.47 0.98
CA GLN A 118 17.26 -4.55 1.92
C GLN A 118 16.98 -5.37 3.18
N THR A 119 15.71 -5.54 3.54
CA THR A 119 15.24 -6.08 4.83
C THR A 119 14.14 -7.13 4.69
N VAL A 120 13.55 -7.27 3.50
CA VAL A 120 12.51 -8.28 3.17
C VAL A 120 12.78 -8.93 1.82
N ALA A 121 12.22 -10.12 1.58
CA ALA A 121 12.42 -10.88 0.33
C ALA A 121 11.59 -10.34 -0.84
N ALA A 122 10.44 -9.71 -0.58
CA ALA A 122 9.59 -9.13 -1.62
C ALA A 122 10.31 -7.93 -2.29
N PRO A 123 10.27 -7.81 -3.63
CA PRO A 123 10.97 -6.73 -4.33
C PRO A 123 10.21 -5.40 -4.22
N ARG A 124 10.91 -4.28 -4.39
CA ARG A 124 10.31 -2.93 -4.53
C ARG A 124 9.99 -2.66 -6.00
N VAL A 125 9.15 -1.67 -6.26
CA VAL A 125 8.78 -1.18 -7.60
C VAL A 125 9.60 0.07 -7.92
N LEU A 126 10.56 -0.02 -8.85
CA LEU A 126 11.50 1.06 -9.19
C LEU A 126 10.80 2.39 -9.48
N GLU A 127 9.68 2.33 -10.18
CA GLU A 127 8.96 3.50 -10.69
C GLU A 127 8.17 4.24 -9.60
N CYS A 128 7.88 3.58 -8.47
CA CYS A 128 7.23 4.21 -7.33
C CYS A 128 8.25 5.03 -6.53
N PRO A 129 8.00 6.34 -6.30
CA PRO A 129 9.00 7.22 -5.71
C PRO A 129 9.10 7.11 -4.18
N ILE A 130 8.17 6.42 -3.53
CA ILE A 130 8.27 6.03 -2.11
C ILE A 130 8.01 4.53 -2.00
N GLN A 131 8.92 3.81 -1.35
CA GLN A 131 8.83 2.36 -1.15
C GLN A 131 9.11 2.06 0.33
N LEU A 132 8.22 1.30 0.96
CA LEU A 132 8.30 0.98 2.38
C LEU A 132 8.40 -0.54 2.53
N GLU A 133 9.57 -1.03 2.91
CA GLU A 133 9.73 -2.44 3.26
C GLU A 133 9.09 -2.68 4.63
N ALA A 134 8.37 -3.79 4.79
CA ALA A 134 7.58 -4.03 5.99
C ALA A 134 7.46 -5.51 6.35
N VAL A 135 7.32 -5.75 7.65
CA VAL A 135 6.95 -7.06 8.20
C VAL A 135 5.56 -7.01 8.82
N VAL A 136 4.83 -8.11 8.74
CA VAL A 136 3.52 -8.26 9.39
C VAL A 136 3.73 -8.33 10.89
N ALA A 137 3.18 -7.36 11.61
CA ALA A 137 3.19 -7.29 13.06
C ALA A 137 1.95 -7.99 13.66
N ALA A 138 0.80 -7.83 13.03
CA ALA A 138 -0.44 -8.47 13.44
C ALA A 138 -1.41 -8.66 12.27
N ARG A 139 -2.33 -9.62 12.44
CA ARG A 139 -3.51 -9.81 11.60
C ARG A 139 -4.74 -9.78 12.49
N HIS A 140 -5.76 -9.07 12.04
CA HIS A 140 -7.04 -8.95 12.72
C HIS A 140 -8.17 -9.34 11.78
N ASP A 141 -9.11 -10.14 12.28
CA ASP A 141 -10.34 -10.43 11.57
C ASP A 141 -11.24 -9.18 11.58
N MET A 142 -11.93 -8.93 10.48
CA MET A 142 -12.88 -7.82 10.34
C MET A 142 -14.30 -8.34 10.18
N MET A 143 -15.28 -7.54 10.64
CA MET A 143 -16.71 -7.82 10.49
C MET A 143 -17.11 -9.20 11.05
N ALA A 144 -16.50 -9.59 12.17
CA ALA A 144 -16.70 -10.90 12.80
C ALA A 144 -18.11 -11.08 13.38
N ASP A 145 -18.84 -9.98 13.55
CA ASP A 145 -20.23 -9.92 14.02
C ASP A 145 -21.26 -10.26 12.95
N ASP A 146 -20.89 -10.26 11.66
CA ASP A 146 -21.77 -10.64 10.55
C ASP A 146 -21.31 -11.96 9.89
N PRO A 147 -22.04 -13.07 10.09
CA PRO A 147 -21.70 -14.37 9.50
C PRO A 147 -21.60 -14.40 7.97
N GLN A 148 -22.18 -13.43 7.26
CA GLN A 148 -22.13 -13.37 5.79
C GLN A 148 -20.78 -12.87 5.27
N VAL A 149 -20.06 -12.07 6.06
CA VAL A 149 -18.80 -11.43 5.66
C VAL A 149 -17.61 -11.76 6.57
N ALA A 150 -17.87 -12.39 7.72
CA ALA A 150 -16.83 -12.84 8.64
C ALA A 150 -15.76 -13.67 7.92
N GLY A 151 -14.49 -13.30 8.13
CA GLY A 151 -13.33 -13.98 7.54
C GLY A 151 -13.01 -13.59 6.08
N LEU A 152 -13.92 -12.91 5.36
CA LEU A 152 -13.67 -12.49 3.98
C LEU A 152 -12.59 -11.41 3.88
N ILE A 153 -12.46 -10.57 4.91
CA ILE A 153 -11.52 -9.45 4.98
C ILE A 153 -10.69 -9.58 6.24
N SER A 154 -9.38 -9.31 6.11
CA SER A 154 -8.46 -9.18 7.23
C SER A 154 -7.82 -7.79 7.21
N ALA A 155 -7.59 -7.23 8.39
CA ALA A 155 -6.72 -6.07 8.57
C ALA A 155 -5.32 -6.55 8.98
N PHE A 156 -4.30 -6.15 8.23
CA PHE A 156 -2.91 -6.43 8.55
C PHE A 156 -2.24 -5.19 9.10
N GLU A 157 -1.72 -5.28 10.32
CA GLU A 157 -0.77 -4.31 10.85
C GLU A 157 0.61 -4.70 10.32
N VAL A 158 1.25 -3.78 9.59
CA VAL A 158 2.62 -3.95 9.11
C VAL A 158 3.52 -2.89 9.73
N ARG A 159 4.70 -3.30 10.17
CA ARG A 159 5.73 -2.43 10.72
C ARG A 159 6.79 -2.18 9.65
N ILE A 160 7.10 -0.91 9.43
CA ILE A 160 8.09 -0.51 8.43
C ILE A 160 9.50 -0.81 8.94
N THR A 161 10.30 -1.45 8.09
CA THR A 161 11.69 -1.87 8.37
C THR A 161 12.69 -1.07 7.52
N ARG A 162 12.25 -0.49 6.40
CA ARG A 162 13.06 0.42 5.59
C ARG A 162 12.17 1.38 4.80
N VAL A 163 12.62 2.62 4.67
CA VAL A 163 11.99 3.64 3.85
C VAL A 163 12.96 4.04 2.73
N HIS A 164 12.51 3.95 1.48
CA HIS A 164 13.21 4.46 0.31
C HIS A 164 12.39 5.59 -0.29
N VAL A 165 13.04 6.73 -0.51
CA VAL A 165 12.41 7.92 -1.08
C VAL A 165 13.27 8.39 -2.25
N HIS A 166 12.63 8.70 -3.37
CA HIS A 166 13.31 9.31 -4.50
C HIS A 166 13.87 10.68 -4.09
N PRO A 167 15.17 10.99 -4.35
CA PRO A 167 15.80 12.21 -3.84
C PRO A 167 15.09 13.51 -4.23
N SER A 168 14.39 13.52 -5.38
CA SER A 168 13.61 14.68 -5.81
C SER A 168 12.43 15.01 -4.89
N LEU A 169 12.06 14.13 -3.96
CA LEU A 169 11.00 14.37 -2.98
C LEU A 169 11.53 14.91 -1.65
N LEU A 170 12.85 14.94 -1.45
CA LEU A 170 13.42 15.44 -0.20
C LEU A 170 13.28 16.95 -0.10
N MET A 171 13.01 17.42 1.11
CA MET A 171 12.99 18.83 1.44
C MET A 171 14.43 19.35 1.54
N ASP A 172 14.71 20.48 0.89
CA ASP A 172 16.06 21.01 0.80
C ASP A 172 16.63 21.32 2.19
N GLY A 173 17.88 20.93 2.44
CA GLY A 173 18.53 21.09 3.74
C GLY A 173 18.11 20.09 4.83
N HIS A 174 17.23 19.13 4.50
CA HIS A 174 16.76 18.11 5.44
C HIS A 174 17.02 16.69 4.92
N GLU A 175 17.71 15.87 5.73
CA GLU A 175 18.03 14.47 5.36
C GLU A 175 16.78 13.56 5.37
N ASN A 176 15.89 13.73 6.35
CA ASN A 176 14.80 12.80 6.65
C ASN A 176 13.41 13.44 6.53
N ARG A 177 13.25 14.42 5.63
CA ARG A 177 11.96 15.11 5.39
C ARG A 177 11.53 15.00 3.95
N ILE A 178 10.28 14.59 3.75
CA ILE A 178 9.61 14.59 2.46
C ILE A 178 8.96 15.96 2.30
N ASP A 179 9.19 16.60 1.16
CA ASP A 179 8.54 17.86 0.80
C ASP A 179 7.11 17.59 0.30
N PRO A 180 6.07 18.05 1.01
CA PRO A 180 4.68 17.81 0.62
C PRO A 180 4.29 18.50 -0.69
N LEU A 181 5.02 19.54 -1.12
CA LEU A 181 4.79 20.16 -2.43
C LEU A 181 5.32 19.28 -3.57
N LYS A 182 6.39 18.51 -3.31
CA LYS A 182 7.00 17.60 -4.29
C LYS A 182 6.30 16.23 -4.32
N TRP A 183 5.76 15.77 -3.19
CA TRP A 183 5.06 14.48 -3.11
C TRP A 183 3.59 14.59 -3.53
N GLN A 184 3.24 13.90 -4.62
CA GLN A 184 1.89 13.80 -5.14
C GLN A 184 1.43 12.34 -5.16
N PRO A 185 0.72 11.85 -4.13
CA PRO A 185 0.15 10.50 -4.13
C PRO A 185 -0.95 10.37 -5.19
N LEU A 186 -1.07 9.18 -5.76
CA LEU A 186 -2.27 8.76 -6.49
C LEU A 186 -3.38 8.43 -5.48
N ILE A 187 -4.55 9.04 -5.62
CA ILE A 187 -5.69 8.90 -4.73
C ILE A 187 -6.83 8.15 -5.43
N MET A 188 -7.35 7.11 -4.79
CA MET A 188 -8.60 6.45 -5.16
C MET A 188 -9.77 7.18 -4.50
N ASN A 189 -10.67 7.74 -5.30
CA ASN A 189 -11.86 8.44 -4.84
C ASN A 189 -13.07 8.00 -5.66
N PHE A 190 -13.98 7.23 -5.06
CA PHE A 190 -15.13 6.61 -5.73
C PHE A 190 -14.80 5.92 -7.07
N GLN A 191 -13.84 4.99 -7.04
CA GLN A 191 -13.35 4.23 -8.21
C GLN A 191 -12.72 5.08 -9.32
N LYS A 192 -12.39 6.34 -9.04
CA LYS A 192 -11.66 7.24 -9.92
C LYS A 192 -10.30 7.55 -9.31
N LEU A 193 -9.34 7.85 -10.16
CA LEU A 193 -7.96 8.14 -9.79
C LEU A 193 -7.69 9.64 -9.88
N TYR A 194 -7.13 10.22 -8.82
CA TYR A 194 -6.84 11.65 -8.69
C TYR A 194 -5.42 11.88 -8.16
N GLY A 195 -4.86 13.06 -8.42
CA GLY A 195 -3.79 13.63 -7.58
C GLY A 195 -4.38 14.50 -6.47
N VAL A 196 -3.57 14.92 -5.50
CA VAL A 196 -4.02 15.84 -4.44
C VAL A 196 -4.02 17.29 -4.92
N SER A 197 -2.85 17.84 -5.30
CA SER A 197 -2.62 19.20 -5.83
C SER A 197 -1.19 19.62 -5.44
N GLU A 198 -0.49 20.35 -6.32
CA GLU A 198 0.79 21.01 -5.98
C GLU A 198 0.60 22.33 -5.22
N ILE A 199 -0.64 22.79 -5.07
CA ILE A 199 -1.01 24.02 -4.37
C ILE A 199 -1.45 23.67 -2.95
N GLU A 200 -0.71 24.19 -1.96
CA GLU A 200 -1.12 24.20 -0.56
C GLU A 200 -2.33 25.11 -0.38
N VAL A 201 -3.42 24.58 0.20
CA VAL A 201 -4.65 25.35 0.42
C VAL A 201 -4.46 26.39 1.53
N ALA A 202 -3.78 26.00 2.61
CA ALA A 202 -3.42 26.84 3.75
C ALA A 202 -2.40 26.10 4.63
N PRO A 203 -1.55 26.83 5.39
CA PRO A 203 -0.67 26.21 6.36
C PRO A 203 -1.45 25.48 7.45
N SER A 204 -0.97 24.29 7.83
CA SER A 204 -1.52 23.53 8.95
C SER A 204 -1.00 24.05 10.28
N SER A 205 -1.89 24.31 11.25
CA SER A 205 -1.49 24.58 12.64
C SER A 205 -0.65 23.45 13.24
N LEU A 206 -0.84 22.20 12.77
CA LEU A 206 -0.05 21.05 13.21
C LEU A 206 1.41 21.13 12.77
N ALA A 207 1.69 21.81 11.64
CA ALA A 207 3.05 22.00 11.12
C ALA A 207 3.91 22.92 12.00
N GLN A 208 3.33 23.56 13.02
CA GLN A 208 4.06 24.31 14.04
C GLN A 208 4.79 23.39 15.04
N ILE A 209 4.39 22.13 15.13
CA ILE A 209 5.04 21.13 15.97
C ILE A 209 6.17 20.50 15.17
N ASP A 210 7.37 20.45 15.75
CA ASP A 210 8.50 19.75 15.15
C ASP A 210 8.18 18.25 15.02
N GLU A 211 8.11 17.78 13.78
CA GLU A 211 7.80 16.39 13.44
C GLU A 211 8.72 15.35 14.12
N ARG A 212 9.94 15.74 14.52
CA ARG A 212 10.88 14.87 15.25
C ARG A 212 10.31 14.37 16.57
N ILE A 213 9.37 15.10 17.16
CA ILE A 213 8.69 14.74 18.42
C ILE A 213 7.75 13.54 18.23
N TYR A 214 7.26 13.29 17.00
CA TYR A 214 6.42 12.11 16.69
C TYR A 214 7.21 10.84 16.39
N ARG A 215 8.55 10.87 16.52
CA ARG A 215 9.41 9.72 16.24
C ARG A 215 9.10 8.57 17.20
N MET A 216 8.77 7.40 16.64
CA MET A 216 8.43 6.18 17.39
C MET A 216 9.64 5.23 17.54
N PRO A 217 9.66 4.32 18.54
CA PRO A 217 10.74 3.34 18.70
C PRO A 217 10.97 2.42 17.49
N ASP A 218 9.93 2.19 16.67
CA ASP A 218 10.05 1.38 15.45
C ASP A 218 11.07 1.95 14.46
N VAL A 219 11.32 3.27 14.48
CA VAL A 219 12.34 3.88 13.60
C VAL A 219 13.75 3.45 13.98
N ASP A 220 14.03 3.33 15.28
CA ASP A 220 15.35 2.90 15.76
C ASP A 220 15.53 1.40 15.59
N ARG A 221 14.47 0.62 15.79
CA ARG A 221 14.45 -0.82 15.49
C ARG A 221 14.80 -1.09 14.02
N ALA A 222 14.19 -0.37 13.09
CA ALA A 222 14.40 -0.54 11.65
C ALA A 222 15.86 -0.29 11.22
N ARG A 223 16.61 0.57 11.93
CA ARG A 223 18.03 0.83 11.59
C ARG A 223 18.93 -0.38 11.79
N GLY A 224 18.60 -1.28 12.71
CA GLY A 224 19.35 -2.51 12.97
C GLY A 224 18.92 -3.71 12.13
N GLU A 225 17.85 -3.57 11.33
CA GLU A 225 17.31 -4.66 10.51
C GLU A 225 17.92 -4.57 9.10
N ALA A 226 18.75 -5.55 8.75
CA ALA A 226 19.22 -5.82 7.39
C ALA A 226 19.06 -7.33 7.12
N LEU A 227 18.73 -7.71 5.89
CA LEU A 227 18.88 -9.10 5.47
C LEU A 227 20.36 -9.44 5.46
N GLU A 228 20.75 -10.47 6.21
CA GLU A 228 22.03 -11.14 5.98
C GLU A 228 22.03 -11.60 4.51
N PRO A 229 23.10 -11.34 3.73
CA PRO A 229 23.18 -11.83 2.36
C PRO A 229 23.06 -13.35 2.39
N SER A 230 22.14 -13.90 1.60
CA SER A 230 22.05 -15.35 1.42
C SER A 230 23.43 -15.89 1.00
N PRO A 231 23.92 -16.98 1.62
CA PRO A 231 25.21 -17.59 1.28
C PRO A 231 25.26 -18.10 -0.17
#